data_AF-A0A7R9AHS5-F1
#
_entry.id   AF-A0A7R9AHS5-F1
#
_cell.length_a   1.000
_cell.length_b   1.000
_cell.length_c   1.000
_cell.angle_alpha   90.00
_cell.angle_beta   90.00
_cell.angle_gamma   90.00
#
_symmetry.space_group_name_H-M   'P 1'
#
loop_
_entity.id
_entity.type
_entity.pdbx_description
1 polymer ?
#
loop_
_entity_poly.entity_id
_entity_poly.type
_entity_poly.pdbx_seq_one_letter_code
_entity_poly.pdbx_strand_id
1 'polypeptide(L)'
;MAASETELRRNHWARAGFYISTSSVDSEGGTGSASDWDRDDEETCSFSEGRRRPSVIDPYSIPKTLRKNQSLELFQLVKNAGEAKVLVIYTGGTIGMVKNQQGVLAPVPNALEAMIRRYPHLHDEVYASKHYGKAAAVLELKHKAKVGEDSPHSDDEKSHLPDTPLALPETREKKRVVYTIFEYEPLLDSSNITMDDYIRIASDIKSTYHLFDGFVILHGTDTLCYTASALSFMLENLGKSVILTGSQIPIFETRSDGRDNFIGALILAGNYVIPEVTIFFNHKLFRGNRTTKMDTGALDAFDSPNLPPLANFGITIR
;
A
#
# COMPACT_ATOMS: atom_id res chain seq x y z
N MET A 1 -28.90 6.08 -28.26
CA MET A 1 -27.52 6.50 -28.01
C MET A 1 -27.24 6.34 -26.53
N ALA A 2 -26.73 5.18 -26.13
CA ALA A 2 -26.39 4.87 -24.74
C ALA A 2 -24.87 4.71 -24.67
N ALA A 3 -24.19 5.65 -24.01
CA ALA A 3 -22.79 5.48 -23.66
C ALA A 3 -22.69 4.43 -22.54
N SER A 4 -21.75 3.49 -22.69
CA SER A 4 -21.58 2.37 -21.76
C SER A 4 -21.16 2.85 -20.37
N GLU A 5 -21.65 2.19 -19.31
CA GLU A 5 -21.30 2.42 -17.88
C GLU A 5 -19.79 2.46 -17.61
N THR A 6 -18.99 1.87 -18.50
CA THR A 6 -17.52 1.85 -18.45
C THR A 6 -16.90 3.22 -18.76
N GLU A 7 -17.61 4.07 -19.51
CA GLU A 7 -17.15 5.38 -19.96
C GLU A 7 -17.42 6.47 -18.90
N LEU A 8 -18.49 6.30 -18.11
CA LEU A 8 -18.73 7.12 -16.91
C LEU A 8 -17.65 6.93 -15.83
N ARG A 9 -17.05 5.74 -15.72
CA ARG A 9 -15.96 5.46 -14.77
C ARG A 9 -14.61 6.08 -15.15
N ARG A 10 -14.37 6.38 -16.44
CA ARG A 10 -13.14 7.05 -16.91
C ARG A 10 -13.10 8.54 -16.56
N ASN A 11 -14.26 9.19 -16.47
CA ASN A 11 -14.34 10.65 -16.47
C ASN A 11 -14.38 11.33 -15.09
N HIS A 12 -14.47 10.58 -13.99
CA HIS A 12 -14.60 11.20 -12.66
C HIS A 12 -13.27 11.67 -12.05
N TRP A 13 -12.14 11.05 -12.39
CA TRP A 13 -10.82 11.44 -11.87
C TRP A 13 -10.06 12.43 -12.77
N ALA A 14 -10.44 12.59 -14.05
CA ALA A 14 -9.87 13.61 -14.93
C ALA A 14 -10.48 15.01 -14.71
N ARG A 15 -11.66 15.12 -14.08
CA ARG A 15 -12.36 16.39 -13.81
C ARG A 15 -12.11 16.97 -12.41
N ALA A 16 -11.55 16.19 -11.49
CA ALA A 16 -11.16 16.67 -10.17
C ALA A 16 -9.77 17.30 -10.24
N GLY A 17 -9.72 18.56 -10.72
CA GLY A 17 -8.52 19.39 -10.65
C GLY A 17 -8.09 19.56 -9.20
N PHE A 18 -6.96 18.95 -8.83
CA PHE A 18 -6.37 19.09 -7.51
C PHE A 18 -5.63 20.43 -7.43
N TYR A 19 -6.28 21.43 -6.84
CA TYR A 19 -5.60 22.56 -6.22
C TYR A 19 -5.46 22.26 -4.73
N ILE A 20 -4.23 22.22 -4.22
CA ILE A 20 -3.99 22.38 -2.79
C ILE A 20 -4.35 23.83 -2.50
N SER A 21 -5.57 24.07 -2.02
CA SER A 21 -6.05 25.38 -1.61
C SER A 21 -5.24 25.83 -0.38
N THR A 22 -4.27 26.72 -0.60
CA THR A 22 -3.85 27.64 0.46
C THR A 22 -4.91 28.73 0.49
N SER A 23 -5.84 28.65 1.44
CA SER A 23 -6.87 29.67 1.63
C SER A 23 -6.23 30.99 2.05
N SER A 24 -6.14 31.95 1.12
CA SER A 24 -6.05 33.37 1.45
C SER A 24 -7.44 33.83 1.90
N VAL A 25 -7.52 34.36 3.12
CA VAL A 25 -8.73 34.92 3.69
C VAL A 25 -8.96 36.29 3.06
N ASP A 26 -9.95 36.38 2.17
CA ASP A 26 -10.51 37.67 1.75
C ASP A 26 -11.51 38.11 2.84
N SER A 27 -11.19 39.21 3.52
CA SER A 27 -12.13 39.90 4.41
C SER A 27 -12.46 41.27 3.82
N GLU A 28 -13.69 41.40 3.30
CA GLU A 28 -14.31 42.69 3.01
C GLU A 28 -14.82 43.34 4.30
N GLY A 29 -14.74 44.68 4.35
CA GLY A 29 -14.85 45.50 5.55
C GLY A 29 -16.22 45.58 6.21
N GLY A 30 -16.18 45.81 7.54
CA GLY A 30 -17.30 46.21 8.38
C GLY A 30 -16.77 46.99 9.59
N THR A 31 -17.21 48.23 9.72
CA THR A 31 -16.76 49.29 10.63
C THR A 31 -16.99 48.99 12.12
N GLY A 32 -16.01 49.27 13.00
CA GLY A 32 -16.21 49.28 14.45
C GLY A 32 -14.95 49.56 15.28
N SER A 33 -14.77 50.85 15.62
CA SER A 33 -13.92 51.46 16.67
C SER A 33 -12.71 50.67 17.24
N ALA A 34 -11.51 51.16 16.91
CA ALA A 34 -10.26 50.83 17.59
C ALA A 34 -10.02 51.75 18.80
N SER A 35 -9.62 51.14 19.92
CA SER A 35 -8.80 51.71 20.99
C SER A 35 -8.07 50.53 21.63
N ASP A 36 -6.79 50.53 21.96
CA ASP A 36 -5.71 51.50 21.86
C ASP A 36 -4.51 50.71 22.41
N TRP A 37 -3.68 50.09 21.56
CA TRP A 37 -2.40 49.46 21.91
C TRP A 37 -1.47 49.39 20.69
N ASP A 38 -1.31 50.51 19.97
CA ASP A 38 -0.28 50.68 18.93
C ASP A 38 0.86 51.55 19.47
N ARG A 39 1.97 50.91 19.84
CA ARG A 39 3.32 51.47 19.90
C ARG A 39 4.29 50.30 20.09
N ASP A 40 4.89 49.85 19.00
CA ASP A 40 6.32 50.09 18.74
C ASP A 40 6.78 49.30 17.50
N ASP A 41 7.54 50.01 16.66
CA ASP A 41 8.52 49.56 15.66
C ASP A 41 8.06 48.98 14.30
N GLU A 42 7.85 49.91 13.36
CA GLU A 42 8.08 49.72 11.93
C GLU A 42 9.56 49.40 11.66
N GLU A 43 9.88 48.12 11.47
CA GLU A 43 11.01 47.72 10.59
C GLU A 43 10.45 47.19 9.27
N THR A 44 10.55 48.02 8.24
CA THR A 44 10.23 47.69 6.85
C THR A 44 11.11 46.55 6.36
N CYS A 45 10.55 45.34 6.24
CA CYS A 45 11.23 44.20 5.63
C CYS A 45 11.10 44.28 4.10
N SER A 46 12.19 44.70 3.44
CA SER A 46 12.30 44.77 1.99
C SER A 46 12.32 43.36 1.38
N PHE A 47 11.37 43.08 0.49
CA PHE A 47 11.36 41.87 -0.32
C PHE A 47 12.52 41.90 -1.31
N SER A 48 13.61 41.20 -0.98
CA SER A 48 14.59 40.76 -1.96
C SER A 48 14.17 39.38 -2.48
N GLU A 49 14.23 39.18 -3.80
CA GLU A 49 14.04 37.88 -4.46
C GLU A 49 15.15 36.90 -4.03
N GLY A 50 14.98 36.33 -2.85
CA GLY A 50 15.85 35.34 -2.25
C GLY A 50 15.38 33.93 -2.58
N ARG A 51 16.25 33.18 -3.28
CA ARG A 51 16.30 31.72 -3.45
C ARG A 51 15.26 30.92 -2.67
N ARG A 52 14.50 30.06 -3.38
CA ARG A 52 13.71 28.97 -2.80
C ARG A 52 14.51 28.32 -1.66
N ARG A 53 14.01 28.46 -0.43
CA ARG A 53 14.55 27.70 0.70
C ARG A 53 14.44 26.22 0.33
N PRO A 54 15.52 25.43 0.41
CA PRO A 54 15.40 24.00 0.26
C PRO A 54 14.37 23.51 1.26
N SER A 55 13.49 22.58 0.86
CA SER A 55 12.73 21.79 1.83
C SER A 55 13.72 21.31 2.87
N VAL A 56 13.48 21.65 4.14
CA VAL A 56 14.30 21.16 5.26
C VAL A 56 14.00 19.67 5.38
N ILE A 57 14.62 18.87 4.52
CA ILE A 57 14.68 17.42 4.66
C ILE A 57 15.57 17.22 5.87
N ASP A 58 15.03 16.56 6.89
CA ASP A 58 15.81 16.16 8.06
C ASP A 58 17.12 15.51 7.58
N PRO A 59 18.30 16.05 7.94
CA PRO A 59 19.58 15.51 7.49
C PRO A 59 19.83 14.07 7.94
N TYR A 60 19.02 13.53 8.88
CA TYR A 60 19.03 12.14 9.30
C TYR A 60 18.00 11.25 8.59
N SER A 61 17.16 11.81 7.71
CA SER A 61 16.20 11.05 6.91
C SER A 61 16.92 10.22 5.85
N ILE A 62 17.03 8.91 6.08
CA ILE A 62 17.51 7.94 5.08
C ILE A 62 16.53 7.95 3.89
N PRO A 63 17.00 8.07 2.63
CA PRO A 63 16.13 8.02 1.46
C PRO A 63 15.38 6.68 1.41
N LYS A 64 14.06 6.74 1.61
CA LYS A 64 13.21 5.55 1.57
C LYS A 64 12.79 5.31 0.12
N THR A 65 13.04 4.11 -0.42
CA THR A 65 12.76 3.74 -1.82
C THR A 65 11.77 2.60 -1.93
N LEU A 66 11.03 2.54 -3.04
CA LEU A 66 10.05 1.49 -3.31
C LEU A 66 10.65 0.48 -4.27
N ARG A 67 10.88 -0.75 -3.81
CA ARG A 67 11.21 -1.86 -4.69
C ARG A 67 9.94 -2.36 -5.35
N LYS A 68 9.82 -2.08 -6.65
CA LYS A 68 8.76 -2.60 -7.51
C LYS A 68 9.21 -3.93 -8.09
N ASN A 69 8.37 -4.96 -7.99
CA ASN A 69 8.62 -6.20 -8.71
C ASN A 69 8.39 -5.99 -10.23
N GLN A 70 9.15 -6.69 -11.06
CA GLN A 70 9.06 -6.69 -12.52
C GLN A 70 7.71 -7.25 -13.05
N SER A 71 6.94 -7.93 -12.19
CA SER A 71 5.63 -8.49 -12.52
C SER A 71 4.58 -7.45 -12.93
N LEU A 72 4.80 -6.15 -12.62
CA LEU A 72 3.86 -5.08 -12.98
C LEU A 72 3.62 -4.99 -14.50
N GLU A 73 4.69 -5.16 -15.30
CA GLU A 73 4.60 -5.12 -16.76
C GLU A 73 3.78 -6.31 -17.29
N LEU A 74 3.86 -7.46 -16.61
CA LEU A 74 3.11 -8.66 -16.97
C LEU A 74 1.60 -8.48 -16.80
N PHE A 75 1.16 -7.71 -15.80
CA PHE A 75 -0.26 -7.37 -15.65
C PHE A 75 -0.80 -6.49 -16.78
N GLN A 76 0.04 -5.72 -17.45
CA GLN A 76 -0.40 -4.92 -18.59
C GLN A 76 -0.50 -5.77 -19.85
N LEU A 77 0.40 -6.75 -20.00
CA LEU A 77 0.47 -7.65 -21.15
C LEU A 77 -0.60 -8.73 -21.13
N VAL A 78 -0.92 -9.29 -19.94
CA VAL A 78 -1.89 -10.38 -19.78
C VAL A 78 -3.20 -9.82 -19.21
N LYS A 79 -4.27 -9.92 -20.00
CA LYS A 79 -5.63 -9.53 -19.60
C LYS A 79 -6.50 -10.77 -19.44
N ASN A 80 -6.96 -11.01 -18.21
CA ASN A 80 -7.91 -12.06 -17.88
C ASN A 80 -9.07 -11.47 -17.07
N ALA A 81 -10.29 -11.58 -17.58
CA ALA A 81 -11.48 -11.01 -16.93
C ALA A 81 -11.90 -11.79 -15.66
N GLY A 82 -11.47 -13.05 -15.52
CA GLY A 82 -11.70 -13.88 -14.34
C GLY A 82 -10.73 -13.62 -13.19
N GLU A 83 -9.80 -12.67 -13.36
CA GLU A 83 -8.80 -12.31 -12.34
C GLU A 83 -9.12 -10.96 -11.71
N ALA A 84 -8.74 -10.82 -10.44
CA ALA A 84 -8.67 -9.56 -9.72
C ALA A 84 -7.21 -9.27 -9.40
N LYS A 85 -6.73 -8.07 -9.79
CA LYS A 85 -5.34 -7.65 -9.59
C LYS A 85 -5.22 -6.86 -8.30
N VAL A 86 -4.46 -7.35 -7.33
CA VAL A 86 -4.25 -6.67 -6.05
C VAL A 86 -2.80 -6.22 -5.92
N LEU A 87 -2.59 -4.96 -5.55
CA LEU A 87 -1.26 -4.49 -5.16
C LEU A 87 -1.08 -4.67 -3.65
N VAL A 88 -0.01 -5.34 -3.25
CA VAL A 88 0.42 -5.43 -1.86
C VAL A 88 1.56 -4.45 -1.64
N ILE A 89 1.37 -3.47 -0.78
CA ILE A 89 2.44 -2.57 -0.34
C ILE A 89 2.95 -3.09 1.01
N TYR A 90 4.19 -3.54 1.06
CA TYR A 90 4.82 -4.04 2.28
C TYR A 90 5.72 -2.98 2.90
N THR A 91 5.24 -2.36 3.98
CA THR A 91 5.97 -1.30 4.68
C THR A 91 6.82 -1.83 5.82
N GLY A 92 6.51 -3.02 6.34
CA GLY A 92 7.24 -3.67 7.43
C GLY A 92 6.30 -4.26 8.49
N GLY A 93 6.75 -4.27 9.74
CA GLY A 93 6.05 -4.92 10.86
C GLY A 93 6.32 -6.42 11.00
N THR A 94 5.80 -6.99 12.10
CA THR A 94 6.04 -8.38 12.52
C THR A 94 5.69 -9.41 11.45
N ILE A 95 4.70 -9.14 10.60
CA ILE A 95 4.16 -10.09 9.62
C ILE A 95 5.20 -10.67 8.68
N GLY A 96 6.20 -9.88 8.27
CA GLY A 96 7.28 -10.35 7.39
C GLY A 96 8.65 -10.41 8.06
N MET A 97 8.73 -10.36 9.40
CA MET A 97 9.99 -10.57 10.12
C MET A 97 10.41 -12.04 10.05
N VAL A 98 11.71 -12.28 9.98
CA VAL A 98 12.31 -13.61 10.03
C VAL A 98 13.35 -13.68 11.14
N LYS A 99 13.59 -14.88 11.68
CA LYS A 99 14.65 -15.10 12.66
C LYS A 99 16.00 -14.99 11.96
N ASN A 100 16.84 -14.07 12.41
CA ASN A 100 18.22 -13.96 11.97
C ASN A 100 19.09 -15.10 12.54
N GLN A 101 20.40 -15.09 12.26
CA GLN A 101 21.34 -16.10 12.74
C GLN A 101 21.42 -16.18 14.28
N GLN A 102 21.09 -15.09 14.99
CA GLN A 102 21.01 -15.04 16.45
C GLN A 102 19.63 -15.46 17.00
N GLY A 103 18.68 -15.85 16.14
CA GLY A 103 17.33 -16.24 16.53
C GLY A 103 16.39 -15.08 16.83
N VAL A 104 16.81 -13.84 16.59
CA VAL A 104 16.02 -12.61 16.82
C VAL A 104 15.20 -12.29 15.58
N LEU A 105 13.93 -11.90 15.77
CA LEU A 105 13.08 -11.46 14.68
C LEU A 105 13.56 -10.10 14.14
N ALA A 106 13.82 -10.05 12.84
CA ALA A 106 14.22 -8.83 12.16
C ALA A 106 13.59 -8.76 10.75
N PRO A 107 13.34 -7.56 10.22
CA PRO A 107 12.96 -7.41 8.82
C PRO A 107 14.16 -7.79 7.94
N VAL A 108 13.94 -8.66 6.96
CA VAL A 108 14.95 -9.04 5.96
C VAL A 108 14.42 -8.73 4.57
N PRO A 109 15.13 -7.89 3.79
CA PRO A 109 14.79 -7.57 2.40
C PRO A 109 14.49 -8.81 1.55
N ASN A 110 13.44 -8.75 0.73
CA ASN A 110 12.99 -9.80 -0.20
C ASN A 110 12.64 -11.16 0.43
N ALA A 111 12.76 -11.32 1.75
CA ALA A 111 12.49 -12.58 2.42
C ALA A 111 11.02 -12.96 2.34
N LEU A 112 10.11 -11.98 2.53
CA LEU A 112 8.66 -12.21 2.49
C LEU A 112 8.23 -12.82 1.16
N GLU A 113 8.58 -12.18 0.04
CA GLU A 113 8.19 -12.66 -1.30
C GLU A 113 8.81 -14.04 -1.59
N ALA A 114 10.10 -14.23 -1.30
CA ALA A 114 10.78 -15.51 -1.53
C ALA A 114 10.14 -16.67 -0.75
N MET A 115 9.66 -16.39 0.47
CA MET A 115 8.96 -17.38 1.28
C MET A 115 7.53 -17.62 0.79
N ILE A 116 6.81 -16.58 0.34
CA ILE A 116 5.47 -16.69 -0.24
C ILE A 116 5.48 -17.61 -1.47
N ARG A 117 6.48 -17.45 -2.35
CA ARG A 117 6.62 -18.30 -3.56
C ARG A 117 6.72 -19.79 -3.24
N ARG A 118 7.23 -20.15 -2.06
CA ARG A 118 7.37 -21.54 -1.60
C ARG A 118 6.15 -22.04 -0.83
N TYR A 119 5.13 -21.21 -0.62
CA TYR A 119 4.01 -21.53 0.25
C TYR A 119 2.70 -21.72 -0.56
N PRO A 120 2.25 -22.98 -0.76
CA PRO A 120 1.15 -23.28 -1.69
C PRO A 120 -0.18 -22.58 -1.37
N HIS A 121 -0.44 -22.23 -0.10
CA HIS A 121 -1.68 -21.54 0.28
C HIS A 121 -1.67 -20.04 -0.09
N LEU A 122 -0.50 -19.46 -0.36
CA LEU A 122 -0.33 -18.07 -0.77
C LEU A 122 0.11 -17.94 -2.23
N HIS A 123 0.66 -18.99 -2.83
CA HIS A 123 1.10 -18.99 -4.22
C HIS A 123 0.81 -20.33 -4.93
N ASP A 124 -0.02 -20.28 -5.97
CA ASP A 124 -0.19 -21.35 -6.95
C ASP A 124 0.77 -21.14 -8.14
N GLU A 125 1.94 -21.78 -8.05
CA GLU A 125 2.99 -21.73 -9.05
C GLU A 125 2.56 -22.31 -10.41
N VAL A 126 1.70 -23.33 -10.40
CA VAL A 126 1.22 -23.99 -11.63
C VAL A 126 0.36 -23.01 -12.41
N TYR A 127 -0.55 -22.31 -11.73
CA TYR A 127 -1.36 -21.27 -12.34
C TYR A 127 -0.50 -20.11 -12.85
N ALA A 128 0.39 -19.58 -12.01
CA ALA A 128 1.25 -18.44 -12.37
C ALA A 128 2.11 -18.75 -13.61
N SER A 129 2.77 -19.92 -13.63
CA SER A 129 3.61 -20.36 -14.75
C SER A 129 2.81 -20.55 -16.04
N LYS A 130 1.62 -21.16 -15.95
CA LYS A 130 0.76 -21.40 -17.11
C LYS A 130 0.25 -20.11 -17.75
N HIS A 131 -0.15 -19.13 -16.94
CA HIS A 131 -0.79 -17.90 -17.41
C HIS A 131 0.20 -16.78 -17.73
N TYR A 132 1.30 -16.70 -16.99
CA TYR A 132 2.26 -15.59 -17.07
C TYR A 132 3.66 -15.99 -17.56
N GLY A 133 4.03 -17.27 -17.51
CA GLY A 133 5.39 -17.73 -17.80
C GLY A 133 5.89 -17.39 -19.21
N LYS A 134 5.02 -17.48 -20.24
CA LYS A 134 5.39 -17.09 -21.62
C LYS A 134 5.68 -15.58 -21.73
N ALA A 135 4.83 -14.75 -21.12
CA ALA A 135 5.01 -13.31 -21.13
C ALA A 135 6.27 -12.89 -20.35
N ALA A 136 6.53 -13.57 -19.22
CA ALA A 136 7.75 -13.40 -18.43
C ALA A 136 9.02 -13.70 -19.26
N ALA A 137 9.06 -14.84 -19.94
CA ALA A 137 10.20 -15.21 -20.80
C ALA A 137 10.45 -14.18 -21.93
N VAL A 138 9.38 -13.66 -22.55
CA VAL A 138 9.50 -12.62 -23.58
C VAL A 138 10.03 -11.31 -22.99
N LEU A 139 9.59 -10.93 -21.79
CA LEU A 139 10.06 -9.73 -21.10
C LEU A 139 11.56 -9.82 -20.79
N GLU A 140 11.99 -10.97 -20.31
CA GLU A 140 13.38 -11.25 -20.00
C GLU A 140 14.29 -11.09 -21.22
N LEU A 141 13.90 -11.66 -22.36
CA LEU A 141 14.64 -11.53 -23.61
C LEU A 141 14.74 -10.08 -24.06
N LYS A 142 13.67 -9.28 -23.88
CA LYS A 142 13.69 -7.85 -24.19
C LYS A 142 14.61 -7.06 -23.26
N HIS A 143 14.70 -7.41 -21.99
CA HIS A 143 15.63 -6.79 -21.04
C HIS A 143 17.08 -7.13 -21.38
N LYS A 144 17.38 -8.41 -21.64
CA LYS A 144 18.72 -8.84 -22.09
C LYS A 144 19.13 -8.19 -23.41
N ALA A 145 18.21 -7.95 -24.33
CA ALA A 145 18.51 -7.25 -25.58
C ALA A 145 18.76 -5.74 -25.42
N LYS A 146 18.31 -5.12 -24.32
CA LYS A 146 18.54 -3.69 -24.02
C LYS A 146 19.83 -3.43 -23.23
N VAL A 147 20.23 -4.38 -22.41
CA VAL A 147 21.50 -4.36 -21.66
C VAL A 147 22.53 -5.06 -22.55
N GLY A 148 23.25 -4.31 -23.40
CA GLY A 148 24.22 -4.88 -24.35
C GLY A 148 25.26 -5.79 -23.68
N GLU A 149 25.79 -6.76 -24.43
CA GLU A 149 26.69 -7.86 -24.00
C GLU A 149 28.06 -7.43 -23.39
N ASP A 150 28.36 -6.15 -23.23
CA ASP A 150 29.69 -5.64 -22.86
C ASP A 150 29.77 -5.10 -21.41
N SER A 151 29.62 -5.95 -20.39
CA SER A 151 30.03 -5.60 -19.01
C SER A 151 30.63 -6.81 -18.29
N PRO A 152 31.82 -6.67 -17.65
CA PRO A 152 32.55 -7.80 -17.11
C PRO A 152 31.90 -8.31 -15.82
N HIS A 153 31.85 -9.64 -15.73
CA HIS A 153 31.34 -10.45 -14.62
C HIS A 153 31.80 -9.98 -13.23
N SER A 154 30.83 -9.60 -12.40
CA SER A 154 30.84 -9.91 -10.97
C SER A 154 29.84 -11.04 -10.73
N ASP A 155 30.31 -12.20 -10.26
CA ASP A 155 29.58 -13.45 -10.10
C ASP A 155 28.45 -13.45 -9.02
N ASP A 156 27.94 -12.29 -8.61
CA ASP A 156 26.91 -12.16 -7.55
C ASP A 156 25.50 -11.83 -8.06
N GLU A 157 25.32 -11.48 -9.34
CA GLU A 157 23.99 -11.31 -9.93
C GLU A 157 23.51 -12.63 -10.57
N LYS A 158 22.98 -13.54 -9.75
CA LYS A 158 22.13 -14.61 -10.29
C LYS A 158 20.99 -13.95 -11.04
N SER A 159 20.99 -14.11 -12.36
CA SER A 159 19.92 -13.79 -13.29
C SER A 159 18.58 -14.34 -12.78
N HIS A 160 17.86 -13.55 -12.00
CA HIS A 160 16.50 -13.85 -11.60
C HIS A 160 15.62 -13.60 -12.82
N LEU A 161 15.01 -14.66 -13.33
CA LEU A 161 13.87 -14.58 -14.24
C LEU A 161 12.91 -13.47 -13.76
N PRO A 162 12.27 -12.69 -14.66
CA PRO A 162 11.27 -11.72 -14.23
C PRO A 162 10.20 -12.47 -13.46
N ASP A 163 10.10 -12.12 -12.19
CA ASP A 163 9.23 -12.77 -11.24
C ASP A 163 7.77 -12.71 -11.75
N THR A 164 7.17 -13.89 -11.94
CA THR A 164 5.75 -13.94 -12.32
C THR A 164 4.90 -13.38 -11.18
N PRO A 165 3.72 -12.81 -11.48
CA PRO A 165 2.79 -12.41 -10.44
C PRO A 165 2.45 -13.58 -9.52
N LEU A 166 2.23 -13.26 -8.26
CA LEU A 166 1.77 -14.24 -7.29
C LEU A 166 0.29 -14.51 -7.54
N ALA A 167 -0.13 -15.78 -7.49
CA ALA A 167 -1.53 -16.15 -7.64
C ALA A 167 -2.01 -16.85 -6.37
N LEU A 168 -3.10 -16.37 -5.78
CA LEU A 168 -3.76 -17.12 -4.72
C LEU A 168 -4.36 -18.41 -5.31
N PRO A 169 -4.38 -19.53 -4.56
CA PRO A 169 -5.19 -20.70 -4.92
C PRO A 169 -6.65 -20.35 -5.16
N GLU A 170 -7.39 -21.27 -5.80
CA GLU A 170 -8.82 -21.06 -6.03
C GLU A 170 -9.57 -20.93 -4.70
N THR A 171 -10.42 -19.91 -4.63
CA THR A 171 -11.30 -19.64 -3.51
C THR A 171 -12.74 -19.81 -3.95
N ARG A 172 -13.70 -19.66 -3.03
CA ARG A 172 -15.14 -19.67 -3.37
C ARG A 172 -15.61 -18.37 -4.02
N GLU A 173 -14.72 -17.39 -4.18
CA GLU A 173 -15.05 -16.08 -4.73
C GLU A 173 -15.08 -16.08 -6.26
N LYS A 174 -15.69 -15.02 -6.82
CA LYS A 174 -15.96 -14.92 -8.26
C LYS A 174 -14.70 -14.79 -9.10
N LYS A 175 -13.69 -14.06 -8.60
CA LYS A 175 -12.44 -13.78 -9.29
C LYS A 175 -11.27 -14.40 -8.57
N ARG A 176 -10.35 -14.93 -9.36
CA ARG A 176 -9.06 -15.40 -8.85
C ARG A 176 -8.16 -14.21 -8.53
N VAL A 177 -7.62 -14.17 -7.32
CA VAL A 177 -6.74 -13.07 -6.90
C VAL A 177 -5.32 -13.32 -7.41
N VAL A 178 -4.83 -12.41 -8.22
CA VAL A 178 -3.41 -12.30 -8.59
C VAL A 178 -2.85 -11.02 -7.99
N TYR A 179 -1.65 -11.07 -7.46
CA TYR A 179 -1.07 -9.96 -6.72
C TYR A 179 0.42 -9.82 -6.94
N THR A 180 0.91 -8.62 -6.68
CA THR A 180 2.34 -8.31 -6.66
C THR A 180 2.67 -7.57 -5.38
N ILE A 181 3.91 -7.72 -4.91
CA ILE A 181 4.40 -7.11 -3.68
C ILE A 181 5.35 -5.99 -4.06
N PHE A 182 5.04 -4.79 -3.57
CA PHE A 182 5.91 -3.64 -3.60
C PHE A 182 6.50 -3.48 -2.20
N GLU A 183 7.80 -3.71 -2.09
CA GLU A 183 8.50 -3.73 -0.81
C GLU A 183 9.19 -2.39 -0.55
N TYR A 184 8.98 -1.81 0.62
CA TYR A 184 9.67 -0.58 1.02
C TYR A 184 11.09 -0.91 1.50
N GLU A 185 12.04 -0.05 1.13
CA GLU A 185 13.42 -0.08 1.62
C GLU A 185 13.72 1.28 2.27
N PRO A 186 14.06 1.33 3.57
CA PRO A 186 14.04 0.22 4.52
C PRO A 186 12.62 -0.22 4.88
N LEU A 187 12.49 -1.49 5.31
CA LEU A 187 11.31 -1.96 6.03
C LEU A 187 11.28 -1.31 7.42
N LEU A 188 10.11 -0.84 7.83
CA LEU A 188 9.93 -0.07 9.05
C LEU A 188 9.23 -0.87 10.15
N ASP A 189 9.68 -0.68 11.38
CA ASP A 189 8.81 -0.85 12.54
C ASP A 189 7.72 0.22 12.48
N SER A 190 6.47 -0.15 12.71
CA SER A 190 5.35 0.79 12.70
C SER A 190 5.53 1.96 13.66
N SER A 191 6.24 1.77 14.77
CA SER A 191 6.54 2.85 15.72
C SER A 191 7.41 3.97 15.13
N ASN A 192 8.09 3.71 14.00
CA ASN A 192 8.95 4.66 13.30
C ASN A 192 8.31 5.25 12.03
N ILE A 193 7.03 4.97 11.78
CA ILE A 193 6.32 5.49 10.62
C ILE A 193 5.88 6.93 10.88
N THR A 194 6.18 7.82 9.94
CA THR A 194 5.91 9.26 10.03
C THR A 194 4.91 9.72 8.97
N MET A 195 4.55 11.01 8.99
CA MET A 195 3.65 11.60 7.98
C MET A 195 4.20 11.47 6.55
N ASP A 196 5.52 11.54 6.36
CA ASP A 196 6.15 11.35 5.05
C ASP A 196 5.89 9.94 4.50
N ASP A 197 5.86 8.93 5.37
CA ASP A 197 5.53 7.57 4.98
C ASP A 197 4.06 7.44 4.56
N TYR A 198 3.15 8.14 5.23
CA TYR A 198 1.73 8.17 4.83
C TYR A 198 1.56 8.79 3.44
N ILE A 199 2.21 9.93 3.20
CA ILE A 199 2.20 10.62 1.90
C ILE A 199 2.76 9.71 0.81
N ARG A 200 3.81 8.95 1.14
CA ARG A 200 4.42 8.01 0.22
C ARG A 200 3.48 6.86 -0.13
N ILE A 201 2.86 6.21 0.85
CA ILE A 201 1.86 5.15 0.62
C ILE A 201 0.73 5.68 -0.26
N ALA A 202 0.18 6.86 0.07
CA ALA A 202 -0.89 7.48 -0.72
C ALA A 202 -0.45 7.79 -2.16
N SER A 203 0.77 8.29 -2.35
CA SER A 203 1.34 8.58 -3.67
C SER A 203 1.56 7.32 -4.51
N ASP A 204 2.03 6.24 -3.90
CA ASP A 204 2.23 4.95 -4.56
C ASP A 204 0.89 4.34 -5.01
N ILE A 205 -0.13 4.38 -4.15
CA ILE A 205 -1.50 3.98 -4.50
C ILE A 205 -2.02 4.83 -5.65
N LYS A 206 -1.88 6.16 -5.57
CA LYS A 206 -2.32 7.09 -6.63
C LYS A 206 -1.66 6.78 -7.97
N SER A 207 -0.34 6.56 -7.98
CA SER A 207 0.42 6.30 -9.21
C SER A 207 0.05 4.98 -9.88
N THR A 208 -0.40 4.00 -9.09
CA THR A 208 -0.76 2.65 -9.55
C THR A 208 -2.27 2.42 -9.63
N TYR A 209 -3.07 3.45 -9.32
CA TYR A 209 -4.49 3.30 -9.02
C TYR A 209 -5.27 2.60 -10.14
N HIS A 210 -4.95 2.90 -11.39
CA HIS A 210 -5.64 2.32 -12.55
C HIS A 210 -5.17 0.91 -12.95
N LEU A 211 -4.05 0.43 -12.41
CA LEU A 211 -3.47 -0.86 -12.76
C LEU A 211 -4.02 -2.02 -11.92
N PHE A 212 -4.60 -1.72 -10.76
CA PHE A 212 -5.06 -2.70 -9.78
C PHE A 212 -6.53 -2.53 -9.44
N ASP A 213 -7.21 -3.60 -9.06
CA ASP A 213 -8.62 -3.60 -8.63
C ASP A 213 -8.77 -3.24 -7.14
N GLY A 214 -7.74 -3.52 -6.33
CA GLY A 214 -7.69 -3.20 -4.91
C GLY A 214 -6.27 -3.20 -4.35
N PHE A 215 -6.12 -2.74 -3.10
CA PHE A 215 -4.83 -2.54 -2.44
C PHE A 215 -4.83 -3.20 -1.07
N VAL A 216 -3.73 -3.86 -0.73
CA VAL A 216 -3.42 -4.36 0.61
C VAL A 216 -2.14 -3.68 1.09
N ILE A 217 -2.13 -3.20 2.33
CA ILE A 217 -0.95 -2.62 2.96
C ILE A 217 -0.57 -3.51 4.14
N LEU A 218 0.60 -4.15 4.06
CA LEU A 218 1.17 -4.92 5.15
C LEU A 218 1.96 -3.98 6.06
N HIS A 219 1.54 -3.90 7.32
CA HIS A 219 1.97 -2.89 8.27
C HIS A 219 2.17 -3.48 9.68
N GLY A 220 3.03 -2.87 10.49
CA GLY A 220 3.17 -3.22 11.91
C GLY A 220 1.95 -2.79 12.73
N THR A 221 1.62 -3.52 13.80
CA THR A 221 0.32 -3.35 14.49
C THR A 221 0.29 -2.10 15.39
N ASP A 222 1.43 -1.59 15.88
CA ASP A 222 1.45 -0.53 16.89
C ASP A 222 0.85 0.80 16.43
N THR A 223 1.10 1.17 15.17
CA THR A 223 0.57 2.42 14.59
C THR A 223 -0.40 2.21 13.43
N LEU A 224 -0.82 0.96 13.19
CA LEU A 224 -1.69 0.58 12.07
C LEU A 224 -2.97 1.44 11.99
N CYS A 225 -3.62 1.71 13.13
CA CYS A 225 -4.83 2.53 13.21
C CYS A 225 -4.58 4.00 12.84
N TYR A 226 -3.41 4.55 13.20
CA TYR A 226 -3.04 5.92 12.86
C TYR A 226 -2.80 6.05 11.36
N THR A 227 -2.06 5.10 10.75
CA THR A 227 -1.85 5.04 9.30
C THR A 227 -3.18 4.91 8.55
N ALA A 228 -4.06 4.00 8.99
CA ALA A 228 -5.37 3.81 8.37
C ALA A 228 -6.23 5.09 8.44
N SER A 229 -6.19 5.77 9.59
CA SER A 229 -6.91 7.04 9.78
C SER A 229 -6.36 8.12 8.86
N ALA A 230 -5.04 8.33 8.81
CA ALA A 230 -4.40 9.32 7.94
C ALA A 230 -4.72 9.07 6.47
N LEU A 231 -4.57 7.84 6.00
CA LEU A 231 -4.86 7.47 4.60
C LEU A 231 -6.35 7.67 4.26
N SER A 232 -7.26 7.47 5.21
CA SER A 232 -8.70 7.72 4.97
C SER A 232 -9.02 9.17 4.62
N PHE A 233 -8.21 10.13 5.12
CA PHE A 233 -8.33 11.54 4.77
C PHE A 233 -7.53 11.91 3.52
N MET A 234 -6.37 11.28 3.30
CA MET A 234 -5.51 11.57 2.13
C MET A 234 -6.10 11.04 0.81
N LEU A 235 -6.79 9.90 0.85
CA LEU A 235 -7.35 9.23 -0.33
C LEU A 235 -8.80 9.67 -0.58
N GLU A 236 -8.97 10.95 -0.94
CA GLU A 236 -10.29 11.49 -1.26
C GLU A 236 -10.93 10.80 -2.48
N ASN A 237 -12.25 10.63 -2.45
CA ASN A 237 -13.03 10.03 -3.55
C ASN A 237 -12.52 8.64 -3.96
N LEU A 238 -12.15 7.84 -2.96
CA LEU A 238 -11.74 6.45 -3.14
C LEU A 238 -12.89 5.64 -3.75
N GLY A 239 -12.57 4.78 -4.71
CA GLY A 239 -13.52 3.94 -5.44
C GLY A 239 -13.12 2.45 -5.45
N LYS A 240 -12.05 2.11 -4.73
CA LYS A 240 -11.45 0.77 -4.63
C LYS A 240 -11.14 0.46 -3.17
N SER A 241 -11.07 -0.81 -2.81
CA SER A 241 -10.73 -1.19 -1.45
C SER A 241 -9.25 -1.00 -1.16
N VAL A 242 -8.95 -0.34 -0.04
CA VAL A 242 -7.61 -0.21 0.53
C VAL A 242 -7.65 -0.83 1.91
N ILE A 243 -6.95 -1.96 2.08
CA ILE A 243 -7.04 -2.77 3.29
C ILE A 243 -5.68 -2.82 3.97
N LEU A 244 -5.58 -2.25 5.16
CA LEU A 244 -4.42 -2.43 6.02
C LEU A 244 -4.57 -3.73 6.80
N THR A 245 -3.48 -4.46 6.92
CA THR A 245 -3.42 -5.63 7.80
C THR A 245 -1.99 -5.84 8.31
N GLY A 246 -1.85 -6.73 9.28
CA GLY A 246 -0.59 -7.05 9.92
C GLY A 246 -0.73 -8.38 10.67
N SER A 247 0.19 -8.64 11.60
CA SER A 247 0.08 -9.79 12.47
C SER A 247 0.82 -9.59 13.77
N GLN A 248 0.43 -10.35 14.79
CA GLN A 248 1.15 -10.43 16.06
C GLN A 248 2.29 -11.45 15.98
N ILE A 249 2.15 -12.47 15.13
CA ILE A 249 3.14 -13.53 14.90
C ILE A 249 3.57 -13.50 13.42
N PRO A 250 4.87 -13.61 13.08
CA PRO A 250 5.32 -13.62 11.69
C PRO A 250 4.62 -14.69 10.83
N ILE A 251 4.29 -14.35 9.59
CA ILE A 251 3.36 -15.12 8.73
C ILE A 251 3.76 -16.58 8.51
N PHE A 252 5.05 -16.90 8.60
CA PHE A 252 5.55 -18.26 8.37
C PHE A 252 5.74 -19.10 9.63
N GLU A 253 5.53 -18.54 10.81
CA GLU A 253 5.49 -19.32 12.05
C GLU A 253 4.25 -20.23 12.09
N THR A 254 4.37 -21.41 12.70
CA THR A 254 3.37 -22.48 12.61
C THR A 254 1.94 -22.05 12.98
N ARG A 255 1.79 -21.28 14.06
CA ARG A 255 0.50 -20.79 14.58
C ARG A 255 0.32 -19.29 14.39
N SER A 256 0.72 -18.76 13.23
CA SER A 256 0.59 -17.34 12.91
C SER A 256 -0.83 -16.93 12.52
N ASP A 257 -1.28 -15.79 13.06
CA ASP A 257 -2.46 -15.03 12.62
C ASP A 257 -2.26 -14.33 11.26
N GLY A 258 -1.00 -14.10 10.88
CA GLY A 258 -0.65 -13.36 9.67
C GLY A 258 -1.11 -14.03 8.38
N ARG A 259 -1.25 -15.36 8.36
CA ARG A 259 -1.71 -16.09 7.16
C ARG A 259 -3.17 -15.76 6.87
N ASP A 260 -4.02 -15.91 7.87
CA ASP A 260 -5.46 -15.67 7.74
C ASP A 260 -5.75 -14.20 7.50
N ASN A 261 -5.05 -13.31 8.22
CA ASN A 261 -5.11 -11.87 8.00
C ASN A 261 -4.73 -11.49 6.56
N PHE A 262 -3.62 -12.01 6.04
CA PHE A 262 -3.17 -11.67 4.69
C PHE A 262 -4.07 -12.25 3.60
N ILE A 263 -4.48 -13.52 3.71
CA ILE A 263 -5.39 -14.16 2.75
C ILE A 263 -6.74 -13.44 2.72
N GLY A 264 -7.31 -13.14 3.89
CA GLY A 264 -8.59 -12.43 3.98
C GLY A 264 -8.52 -11.02 3.38
N ALA A 265 -7.44 -10.28 3.63
CA ALA A 265 -7.22 -8.97 3.03
C ALA A 265 -7.10 -9.04 1.49
N LEU A 266 -6.37 -10.02 0.95
CA LEU A 266 -6.26 -10.25 -0.49
C LEU A 266 -7.63 -10.57 -1.12
N ILE A 267 -8.40 -11.45 -0.49
CA ILE A 267 -9.73 -11.84 -0.95
C ILE A 267 -10.67 -10.63 -0.98
N LEU A 268 -10.73 -9.87 0.13
CA LEU A 268 -11.56 -8.67 0.22
C LEU A 268 -11.18 -7.63 -0.83
N ALA A 269 -9.89 -7.32 -0.96
CA ALA A 269 -9.40 -6.32 -1.90
C ALA A 269 -9.67 -6.70 -3.37
N GLY A 270 -9.63 -7.99 -3.71
CA GLY A 270 -9.84 -8.45 -5.09
C GLY A 270 -11.30 -8.67 -5.48
N ASN A 271 -12.15 -9.09 -4.54
CA ASN A 271 -13.51 -9.57 -4.86
C ASN A 271 -14.63 -8.63 -4.40
N TYR A 272 -14.35 -7.69 -3.50
CA TYR A 272 -15.35 -6.79 -2.92
C TYR A 272 -14.98 -5.33 -3.23
N VAL A 273 -15.98 -4.53 -3.56
CA VAL A 273 -15.80 -3.09 -3.80
C VAL A 273 -16.31 -2.33 -2.58
N ILE A 274 -15.45 -2.21 -1.58
CA ILE A 274 -15.65 -1.42 -0.36
C ILE A 274 -14.76 -0.18 -0.50
N PRO A 275 -15.28 0.98 -0.96
CA PRO A 275 -14.49 2.15 -1.33
C PRO A 275 -14.00 2.94 -0.11
N GLU A 276 -13.35 2.26 0.83
CA GLU A 276 -12.86 2.81 2.08
C GLU A 276 -11.45 2.32 2.39
N VAL A 277 -10.75 3.09 3.23
CA VAL A 277 -9.55 2.61 3.92
C VAL A 277 -10.01 1.82 5.14
N THR A 278 -9.67 0.54 5.18
CA THR A 278 -10.17 -0.42 6.15
C THR A 278 -9.03 -1.18 6.83
N ILE A 279 -9.32 -1.80 7.95
CA ILE A 279 -8.39 -2.69 8.66
C ILE A 279 -9.02 -4.07 8.70
N PHE A 280 -8.32 -5.08 8.20
CA PHE A 280 -8.73 -6.47 8.33
C PHE A 280 -7.86 -7.18 9.36
N PHE A 281 -8.47 -7.68 10.44
CA PHE A 281 -7.78 -8.39 11.50
C PHE A 281 -8.71 -9.39 12.18
N ASN A 282 -8.21 -10.57 12.50
CA ASN A 282 -8.95 -11.60 13.25
C ASN A 282 -10.38 -11.83 12.71
N HIS A 283 -10.47 -12.04 11.39
CA HIS A 283 -11.72 -12.30 10.67
C HIS A 283 -12.76 -11.15 10.71
N LYS A 284 -12.38 -9.93 11.08
CA LYS A 284 -13.27 -8.76 11.06
C LYS A 284 -12.67 -7.69 10.14
N LEU A 285 -13.53 -7.04 9.37
CA LEU A 285 -13.17 -5.86 8.56
C LEU A 285 -13.73 -4.62 9.25
N PHE A 286 -12.87 -3.70 9.64
CA PHE A 286 -13.23 -2.46 10.30
C PHE A 286 -13.00 -1.24 9.40
N ARG A 287 -13.77 -0.18 9.61
CA ARG A 287 -13.47 1.13 9.03
C ARG A 287 -12.19 1.68 9.67
N GLY A 288 -11.20 2.02 8.86
CA GLY A 288 -9.85 2.36 9.34
C GLY A 288 -9.83 3.49 10.37
N ASN A 289 -10.53 4.59 10.07
CA ASN A 289 -10.63 5.77 10.95
C ASN A 289 -11.58 5.63 12.16
N ARG A 290 -12.08 4.42 12.42
CA ARG A 290 -12.89 4.09 13.60
C ARG A 290 -12.29 2.99 14.46
N THR A 291 -11.10 2.50 14.09
CA THR A 291 -10.45 1.36 14.74
C THR A 291 -9.38 1.84 15.71
N THR A 292 -9.18 1.11 16.80
CA THR A 292 -8.06 1.30 17.72
C THR A 292 -7.46 -0.06 18.10
N LYS A 293 -6.18 -0.08 18.45
CA LYS A 293 -5.53 -1.27 19.02
C LYS A 293 -5.97 -1.39 20.47
N MET A 294 -6.63 -2.51 20.79
CA MET A 294 -7.18 -2.79 22.12
C MET A 294 -6.25 -3.66 22.97
N ASP A 295 -5.46 -4.51 22.32
CA ASP A 295 -4.60 -5.48 23.00
C ASP A 295 -3.25 -5.62 22.30
N THR A 296 -2.18 -5.81 23.09
CA THR A 296 -0.80 -5.94 22.60
C THR A 296 -0.34 -7.39 22.45
N GLY A 297 -1.02 -8.36 23.08
CA GLY A 297 -0.67 -9.78 23.06
C GLY A 297 -1.73 -10.72 22.48
N ALA A 298 -3.00 -10.31 22.44
CA ALA A 298 -4.07 -11.10 21.85
C ALA A 298 -4.00 -11.10 20.32
N LEU A 299 -4.50 -12.17 19.69
CA LEU A 299 -4.70 -12.22 18.24
C LEU A 299 -5.89 -11.34 17.80
N ASP A 300 -6.88 -11.13 18.67
CA ASP A 300 -7.96 -10.14 18.48
C ASP A 300 -7.49 -8.74 18.95
N ALA A 301 -6.45 -8.22 18.29
CA ALA A 301 -5.72 -7.03 18.76
C ALA A 301 -6.46 -5.70 18.54
N PHE A 302 -7.46 -5.66 17.67
CA PHE A 302 -8.12 -4.43 17.20
C PHE A 302 -9.63 -4.48 17.40
N ASP A 303 -10.22 -3.32 17.67
CA ASP A 303 -11.68 -3.16 17.73
C ASP A 303 -12.11 -1.77 17.23
N SER A 304 -13.41 -1.63 16.97
CA SER A 304 -14.05 -0.36 16.61
C SER A 304 -15.17 -0.03 17.63
N PRO A 305 -14.84 0.68 18.73
CA PRO A 305 -15.74 0.80 19.87
C PRO A 305 -17.09 1.49 19.56
N ASN A 306 -17.11 2.36 18.55
CA ASN A 306 -18.27 3.21 18.23
C ASN A 306 -18.85 2.93 16.84
N LEU A 307 -18.39 1.90 16.13
CA LEU A 307 -18.93 1.50 14.84
C LEU A 307 -18.79 -0.02 14.68
N PRO A 308 -19.86 -0.77 14.32
CA PRO A 308 -19.72 -2.19 14.08
C PRO A 308 -18.76 -2.49 12.91
N PRO A 309 -18.17 -3.70 12.85
CA PRO A 309 -17.41 -4.15 11.69
C PRO A 309 -18.21 -4.01 10.40
N LEU A 310 -17.54 -3.63 9.32
CA LEU A 310 -18.11 -3.52 7.98
C LEU A 310 -18.40 -4.91 7.37
N ALA A 311 -17.60 -5.91 7.74
CA ALA A 311 -17.82 -7.29 7.35
C ALA A 311 -17.20 -8.26 8.38
N ASN A 312 -17.72 -9.49 8.41
CA ASN A 312 -17.20 -10.59 9.21
C ASN A 312 -16.88 -11.79 8.31
N PHE A 313 -15.69 -12.37 8.49
CA PHE A 313 -15.22 -13.56 7.82
C PHE A 313 -15.64 -14.80 8.62
N GLY A 314 -16.67 -15.50 8.12
CA GLY A 314 -17.02 -16.85 8.58
C GLY A 314 -16.88 -17.86 7.45
N ILE A 315 -17.71 -18.91 7.48
CA ILE A 315 -17.90 -19.82 6.32
C ILE A 315 -18.31 -19.02 5.07
N THR A 316 -19.04 -17.93 5.30
CA THR A 316 -19.43 -16.92 4.31
C THR A 316 -18.98 -15.56 4.83
N ILE A 317 -18.58 -14.67 3.93
CA ILE A 317 -18.33 -13.26 4.24
C ILE A 317 -19.70 -12.57 4.35
N ARG A 318 -19.96 -11.90 5.48
CA ARG A 318 -21.23 -11.22 5.79
C ARG A 318 -21.03 -9.77 6.18
#